data_AF-A0A3Q0EWF4-F1
#
_entry.id   AF-A0A3Q0EWF4-F1
#
_cell.length_a   1.000
_cell.length_b   1.000
_cell.length_c   1.000
_cell.angle_alpha   90.00
_cell.angle_beta   90.00
_cell.angle_gamma   90.00
#
_symmetry.space_group_name_H-M   'P 1'
#
loop_
_entity.id
_entity.type
_entity.pdbx_description
1 polymer ?
#
loop_
_entity_poly.entity_id
_entity_poly.type
_entity_poly.pdbx_seq_one_letter_code
_entity_poly.pdbx_strand_id
1 'polypeptide(L)'
;MTLLLFFLVLVLVATFSSFSVSSYRWLSKPLLGDDDGRIYACSHSNFFAFESNGTIAWTLHLDYKCNLGNAPVRGGHGKVYLIADNRILVIKYGSIGGSEPEAEVFFGPRPGQPAEAEIIGLSVSTSGSTVYINVKNRGLFAYHSHGSLLWSVGPVLYQFGYRQGCRKNISDCYFDSSPVLDQCEASIYISNTEGELYCLSIRSRYFRWIQDFSSLDKNFTITPGNNGHLYVTVPTKALVLALDVFSGNVLWQRSIGPLSKVDSAPIVDSNGWISIGSLDGFLYSFSPNGVLKKFSRMNAENSMIQVGPFLDCSGFAVYSSQIEMEGKVSHTTGEYTLVSAIRPKGALFTMLVPATGSIYWSERYPGHVSTLFSESDLSRFVMNEETLLAFLAASTEIGTPLQCRTIGQKLASSCSQERTKLVSIYTGNERTIVLFLFFESSLMLVLIGLVRFCCTFWAKKKLKNQGLGSFLDKRCSLQLKKKALDRTITELEQKAAEETAMNSEVFEKLGDTVREREHIERKLSSSYSLGRDRTGSQPKPMLPVHQMGRRKSYSFEDAKQKMVTELHTLSDTSSGESSTEEEACMVEDMESSSTEATAQTPVVHLDSPSSE
;
A
#
# COMPACT_ATOMS: atom_id res chain seq x y z
N MET A 1 85.17 -26.17 -7.93
CA MET A 1 84.74 -24.83 -7.45
C MET A 1 83.22 -24.72 -7.64
N THR A 2 82.44 -25.49 -6.86
CA THR A 2 81.02 -25.77 -7.19
C THR A 2 80.11 -25.88 -5.97
N LEU A 3 80.62 -26.23 -4.78
CA LEU A 3 79.81 -26.23 -3.54
C LEU A 3 79.50 -24.82 -3.01
N LEU A 4 80.36 -23.82 -3.26
CA LEU A 4 80.22 -22.49 -2.65
C LEU A 4 79.03 -21.67 -3.20
N LEU A 5 78.59 -21.92 -4.43
CA LEU A 5 77.44 -21.20 -5.00
C LEU A 5 76.10 -21.62 -4.37
N PHE A 6 75.98 -22.89 -3.96
CA PHE A 6 74.68 -23.44 -3.51
C PHE A 6 74.23 -22.86 -2.16
N PHE A 7 75.17 -22.57 -1.26
CA PHE A 7 74.86 -21.94 0.03
C PHE A 7 74.44 -20.47 -0.10
N LEU A 8 74.99 -19.75 -1.08
CA LEU A 8 74.72 -18.32 -1.26
C LEU A 8 73.33 -18.06 -1.88
N VAL A 9 72.80 -19.03 -2.65
CA VAL A 9 71.41 -19.00 -3.14
C VAL A 9 70.41 -19.24 -2.01
N LEU A 10 70.67 -20.17 -1.09
CA LEU A 10 69.71 -20.50 -0.02
C LEU A 10 69.50 -19.35 0.98
N VAL A 11 70.55 -18.57 1.28
CA VAL A 11 70.45 -17.43 2.22
C VAL A 11 69.66 -16.25 1.63
N LEU A 12 69.74 -16.03 0.31
CA LEU A 12 68.98 -14.97 -0.37
C LEU A 12 67.47 -15.26 -0.49
N VAL A 13 67.04 -16.52 -0.36
CA VAL A 13 65.63 -16.91 -0.29
C VAL A 13 65.05 -16.68 1.13
N ALA A 14 65.90 -16.61 2.16
CA ALA A 14 65.49 -16.49 3.56
C ALA A 14 65.25 -15.05 4.05
N THR A 15 65.62 -14.03 3.27
CA THR A 15 65.56 -12.61 3.71
C THR A 15 64.47 -11.76 3.05
N PHE A 16 63.64 -12.32 2.16
CA PHE A 16 62.37 -11.69 1.76
C PHE A 16 61.27 -12.01 2.78
N SER A 17 61.51 -11.62 4.04
CA SER A 17 60.54 -11.72 5.12
C SER A 17 59.37 -10.78 4.85
N SER A 18 58.22 -11.37 4.50
CA SER A 18 56.88 -10.76 4.57
C SER A 18 56.78 -9.33 4.01
N PHE A 19 56.96 -9.19 2.69
CA PHE A 19 56.04 -8.27 1.99
C PHE A 19 54.64 -8.85 2.13
N SER A 20 53.87 -8.31 3.09
CA SER A 20 52.45 -8.59 3.20
C SER A 20 51.80 -8.16 1.89
N VAL A 21 51.27 -9.13 1.12
CA VAL A 21 50.40 -8.83 0.00
C VAL A 21 49.22 -8.08 0.59
N SER A 22 49.09 -6.79 0.26
CA SER A 22 47.99 -5.97 0.73
C SER A 22 46.69 -6.54 0.17
N SER A 23 46.00 -7.34 0.98
CA SER A 23 44.67 -7.85 0.69
C SER A 23 43.70 -6.68 0.68
N TYR A 24 43.55 -6.08 -0.50
CA TYR A 24 42.70 -4.94 -0.79
C TYR A 24 41.37 -5.03 -0.05
N ARG A 25 41.17 -4.16 0.95
CA ARG A 25 39.97 -4.16 1.79
C ARG A 25 38.84 -3.42 1.10
N TRP A 26 38.13 -4.13 0.24
CA TRP A 26 36.90 -3.64 -0.38
C TRP A 26 35.77 -3.57 0.66
N LEU A 27 35.00 -2.48 0.63
CA LEU A 27 33.76 -2.34 1.39
C LEU A 27 32.57 -2.78 0.53
N SER A 28 31.48 -3.22 1.17
CA SER A 28 30.17 -3.37 0.54
C SER A 28 29.61 -2.02 0.10
N LYS A 29 28.53 -2.03 -0.69
CA LYS A 29 27.69 -0.82 -0.82
C LYS A 29 27.33 -0.28 0.59
N PRO A 30 27.48 1.03 0.86
CA PRO A 30 27.24 1.61 2.18
C PRO A 30 25.75 1.86 2.44
N LEU A 31 25.35 1.79 3.71
CA LEU A 31 24.08 2.28 4.24
C LEU A 31 24.33 3.54 5.08
N LEU A 32 23.62 4.63 4.78
CA LEU A 32 23.65 5.85 5.60
C LEU A 32 22.67 5.73 6.78
N GLY A 33 23.15 6.06 7.98
CA GLY A 33 22.40 6.12 9.24
C GLY A 33 21.82 7.53 9.46
N ASP A 34 20.62 7.77 8.95
CA ASP A 34 19.92 9.07 9.09
C ASP A 34 19.51 9.45 10.54
N ASP A 35 19.71 8.58 11.52
CA ASP A 35 19.38 8.84 12.93
C ASP A 35 20.61 9.23 13.78
N ASP A 36 21.78 8.73 13.41
CA ASP A 36 23.03 8.84 14.17
C ASP A 36 24.21 9.40 13.35
N GLY A 37 24.01 9.70 12.06
CA GLY A 37 25.01 10.27 11.16
C GLY A 37 26.09 9.29 10.69
N ARG A 38 25.94 7.99 11.01
CA ARG A 38 26.96 6.96 10.77
C ARG A 38 26.82 6.28 9.42
N ILE A 39 27.91 5.71 8.93
CA ILE A 39 27.93 4.92 7.70
C ILE A 39 28.23 3.47 8.03
N TYR A 40 27.37 2.58 7.54
CA TYR A 40 27.41 1.15 7.78
C TYR A 40 27.85 0.39 6.53
N ALA A 41 28.91 -0.40 6.65
CA ALA A 41 29.44 -1.22 5.56
C ALA A 41 30.14 -2.48 6.11
N CYS A 42 30.25 -3.52 5.28
CA CYS A 42 31.01 -4.72 5.64
C CYS A 42 32.24 -4.90 4.73
N SER A 43 33.33 -5.45 5.28
CA SER A 43 34.44 -6.00 4.51
C SER A 43 34.80 -7.39 5.00
N HIS A 44 34.88 -8.35 4.08
CA HIS A 44 35.20 -9.75 4.37
C HIS A 44 34.24 -10.36 5.41
N SER A 45 34.67 -10.45 6.67
CA SER A 45 33.94 -11.01 7.82
C SER A 45 33.83 -10.01 8.97
N ASN A 46 33.99 -8.71 8.69
CA ASN A 46 33.90 -7.63 9.68
C ASN A 46 32.88 -6.58 9.20
N PHE A 47 31.91 -6.27 10.06
CA PHE A 47 30.99 -5.15 9.88
C PHE A 47 31.54 -3.92 10.60
N PHE A 48 31.41 -2.75 9.96
CA PHE A 48 31.95 -1.49 10.43
C PHE A 48 30.83 -0.45 10.52
N ALA A 49 30.84 0.30 11.62
CA ALA A 49 30.20 1.60 11.70
C ALA A 49 31.30 2.66 11.64
N PHE A 50 31.20 3.57 10.67
CA PHE A 50 32.05 4.74 10.54
C PHE A 50 31.31 5.99 11.00
N GLU A 51 32.00 6.92 11.65
CA GLU A 51 31.52 8.29 11.78
C GLU A 51 31.63 9.01 10.40
N SER A 52 30.90 10.12 10.21
CA SER A 52 30.84 10.83 8.92
C SER A 52 32.19 11.38 8.41
N ASN A 53 33.19 11.51 9.29
CA ASN A 53 34.57 11.88 8.97
C ASN A 53 35.48 10.70 8.53
N GLY A 54 34.94 9.48 8.42
CA GLY A 54 35.69 8.30 7.99
C GLY A 54 36.49 7.59 9.10
N THR A 55 36.38 7.99 10.36
CA THR A 55 36.91 7.21 11.50
C THR A 55 35.98 6.04 11.84
N ILE A 56 36.52 4.95 12.37
CA ILE A 56 35.72 3.79 12.79
C ILE A 56 35.14 4.04 14.18
N ALA A 57 33.81 4.14 14.26
CA ALA A 57 33.07 4.23 15.52
C ALA A 57 33.12 2.91 16.30
N TRP A 58 32.93 1.78 15.59
CA TRP A 58 33.10 0.42 16.11
C TRP A 58 33.21 -0.61 14.99
N THR A 59 33.74 -1.79 15.32
CA THR A 59 33.84 -2.95 14.42
C THR A 59 33.26 -4.18 15.10
N LEU A 60 32.48 -4.97 14.36
CA LEU A 60 31.93 -6.25 14.80
C LEU A 60 32.44 -7.37 13.89
N HIS A 61 33.02 -8.41 14.48
CA HIS A 61 33.37 -9.63 13.75
C HIS A 61 32.11 -10.46 13.48
N LEU A 62 32.05 -11.09 12.31
CA LEU A 62 30.97 -11.98 11.88
C LEU A 62 31.55 -13.35 11.54
N ASP A 63 30.92 -14.43 11.99
CA ASP A 63 31.30 -15.81 11.63
C ASP A 63 31.06 -16.14 10.13
N TYR A 64 30.59 -15.17 9.35
CA TYR A 64 30.11 -15.32 7.97
C TYR A 64 30.71 -14.24 7.08
N LYS A 65 30.95 -14.57 5.81
CA LYS A 65 31.47 -13.65 4.80
C LYS A 65 30.34 -12.83 4.18
N CYS A 66 30.52 -11.51 4.17
CA CYS A 66 29.58 -10.57 3.56
C CYS A 66 29.58 -10.61 2.03
N ASN A 67 28.41 -10.40 1.44
CA ASN A 67 28.29 -10.10 0.02
C ASN A 67 28.53 -8.60 -0.22
N LEU A 68 29.60 -8.25 -0.95
CA LEU A 68 29.96 -6.85 -1.24
C LEU A 68 28.94 -6.12 -2.14
N GLY A 69 28.18 -6.86 -2.96
CA GLY A 69 27.19 -6.27 -3.87
C GLY A 69 25.92 -5.77 -3.17
N ASN A 70 25.63 -6.29 -1.97
CA ASN A 70 24.42 -5.98 -1.21
C ASN A 70 24.72 -4.91 -0.16
N ALA A 71 23.92 -3.84 -0.12
CA ALA A 71 23.96 -2.87 0.97
C ALA A 71 23.35 -3.49 2.25
N PRO A 72 23.80 -3.09 3.45
CA PRO A 72 23.04 -3.35 4.68
C PRO A 72 21.66 -2.66 4.62
N VAL A 73 20.67 -3.22 5.31
CA VAL A 73 19.28 -2.72 5.31
C VAL A 73 18.90 -2.27 6.73
N ARG A 74 18.42 -1.04 6.89
CA ARG A 74 17.98 -0.49 8.17
C ARG A 74 16.83 -1.31 8.77
N GLY A 75 16.94 -1.67 10.06
CA GLY A 75 16.05 -2.58 10.77
C GLY A 75 15.07 -1.95 11.77
N GLY A 76 14.84 -0.63 11.67
CA GLY A 76 14.31 0.19 12.77
C GLY A 76 15.45 0.80 13.61
N HIS A 77 15.12 1.45 14.73
CA HIS A 77 16.15 2.02 15.62
C HIS A 77 17.04 0.92 16.24
N GLY A 78 18.35 1.15 16.26
CA GLY A 78 19.33 0.24 16.88
C GLY A 78 19.46 -1.13 16.20
N LYS A 79 19.03 -1.26 14.94
CA LYS A 79 19.09 -2.53 14.18
C LYS A 79 19.50 -2.31 12.72
N VAL A 80 20.41 -3.14 12.23
CA VAL A 80 20.71 -3.30 10.80
C VAL A 80 20.63 -4.77 10.43
N TYR A 81 20.04 -5.08 9.27
CA TYR A 81 19.97 -6.40 8.68
C TYR A 81 21.01 -6.52 7.56
N LEU A 82 21.66 -7.68 7.42
CA LEU A 82 22.78 -7.89 6.48
C LEU A 82 22.74 -9.29 5.86
N ILE A 83 23.03 -9.41 4.56
CA ILE A 83 23.18 -10.71 3.88
C ILE A 83 24.65 -11.14 3.86
N ALA A 84 24.96 -12.24 4.53
CA ALA A 84 26.29 -12.87 4.60
C ALA A 84 26.15 -14.40 4.47
N ASP A 85 26.96 -15.05 3.63
CA ASP A 85 26.91 -16.50 3.30
C ASP A 85 25.48 -17.10 3.23
N ASN A 86 24.60 -16.45 2.47
CA ASN A 86 23.19 -16.82 2.28
C ASN A 86 22.39 -16.97 3.60
N ARG A 87 22.72 -16.12 4.57
CA ARG A 87 22.00 -15.89 5.83
C ARG A 87 21.68 -14.40 5.94
N ILE A 88 20.58 -14.09 6.61
CA ILE A 88 20.27 -12.73 7.07
C ILE A 88 20.67 -12.65 8.54
N LEU A 89 21.65 -11.79 8.82
CA LEU A 89 22.07 -11.43 10.16
C LEU A 89 21.31 -10.18 10.61
N VAL A 90 20.99 -10.10 11.90
CA VAL A 90 20.51 -8.89 12.58
C VAL A 90 21.59 -8.41 13.51
N ILE A 91 22.12 -7.23 13.23
CA ILE A 91 23.10 -6.53 14.05
C ILE A 91 22.33 -5.55 14.93
N LYS A 92 22.32 -5.80 16.24
CA LYS A 92 21.76 -4.92 17.26
C LYS A 92 22.86 -3.99 17.76
N TYR A 93 22.56 -2.71 17.89
CA TYR A 93 23.47 -1.73 18.48
C TYR A 93 22.68 -0.76 19.37
N GLY A 94 23.17 -0.53 20.59
CA GLY A 94 22.54 0.39 21.53
C GLY A 94 22.69 1.84 21.10
N SER A 95 21.61 2.62 21.18
CA SER A 95 21.62 4.07 20.96
C SER A 95 22.13 4.86 22.18
N ILE A 96 22.40 4.19 23.30
CA ILE A 96 22.94 4.75 24.54
C ILE A 96 24.13 3.88 24.94
N GLY A 97 25.30 4.48 25.17
CA GLY A 97 26.58 3.77 25.26
C GLY A 97 26.66 2.79 26.44
N GLY A 98 26.71 1.50 26.15
CA GLY A 98 26.90 0.45 27.16
C GLY A 98 26.77 -0.98 26.65
N SER A 99 25.92 -1.24 25.66
CA SER A 99 25.85 -2.56 24.99
C SER A 99 26.84 -2.64 23.83
N GLU A 100 27.69 -3.67 23.82
CA GLU A 100 28.46 -4.04 22.63
C GLU A 100 27.51 -4.42 21.47
N PRO A 101 27.90 -4.20 20.20
CA PRO A 101 27.06 -4.54 19.06
C PRO A 101 27.05 -6.07 18.83
N GLU A 102 25.87 -6.68 18.79
CA GLU A 102 25.70 -8.14 18.68
C GLU A 102 25.09 -8.54 17.34
N ALA A 103 25.59 -9.62 16.72
CA ALA A 103 25.06 -10.18 15.48
C ALA A 103 24.35 -11.53 15.71
N GLU A 104 23.05 -11.60 15.41
CA GLU A 104 22.24 -12.81 15.48
C GLU A 104 21.86 -13.31 14.08
N VAL A 105 21.80 -14.63 13.87
CA VAL A 105 21.24 -15.21 12.64
C VAL A 105 19.71 -15.16 12.70
N PHE A 106 19.09 -14.25 11.95
CA PHE A 106 17.63 -14.09 11.90
C PHE A 106 16.96 -15.07 10.93
N PHE A 107 17.59 -15.34 9.78
CA PHE A 107 17.06 -16.27 8.77
C PHE A 107 18.19 -16.93 7.98
N GLY A 108 18.07 -18.23 7.69
CA GLY A 108 19.04 -18.99 6.89
C GLY A 108 19.18 -20.45 7.34
N PRO A 109 20.05 -21.23 6.69
CA PRO A 109 20.41 -22.59 7.14
C PRO A 109 21.09 -22.57 8.53
N ARG A 110 21.08 -23.67 9.27
CA ARG A 110 21.83 -23.76 10.53
C ARG A 110 23.35 -23.71 10.27
N PRO A 111 24.21 -23.38 11.25
CA PRO A 111 25.65 -23.48 11.09
C PRO A 111 26.06 -24.87 10.58
N GLY A 112 26.98 -24.93 9.61
CA GLY A 112 27.42 -26.18 8.98
C GLY A 112 26.45 -26.84 7.99
N GLN A 113 25.22 -26.33 7.82
CA GLN A 113 24.29 -26.83 6.80
C GLN A 113 24.42 -26.04 5.47
N PRO A 114 24.34 -26.71 4.30
CA PRO A 114 24.32 -26.03 3.01
C PRO A 114 23.01 -25.24 2.82
N ALA A 115 23.05 -24.20 1.99
CA ALA A 115 21.87 -23.43 1.62
C ALA A 115 20.98 -24.19 0.62
N GLU A 116 19.73 -24.46 0.99
CA GLU A 116 18.75 -25.11 0.11
C GLU A 116 18.19 -24.18 -1.00
N ALA A 117 18.26 -22.86 -0.80
CA ALA A 117 17.75 -21.86 -1.72
C ALA A 117 18.46 -20.50 -1.51
N GLU A 118 18.62 -19.75 -2.60
CA GLU A 118 19.31 -18.47 -2.64
C GLU A 118 18.43 -17.32 -2.10
N ILE A 119 18.97 -16.47 -1.22
CA ILE A 119 18.30 -15.25 -0.75
C ILE A 119 18.59 -14.13 -1.74
N ILE A 120 17.57 -13.70 -2.47
CA ILE A 120 17.69 -12.68 -3.53
C ILE A 120 17.77 -11.27 -2.92
N GLY A 121 17.08 -11.05 -1.80
CA GLY A 121 17.12 -9.78 -1.08
C GLY A 121 16.09 -9.67 0.03
N LEU A 122 16.13 -8.54 0.72
CA LEU A 122 15.18 -8.20 1.78
C LEU A 122 14.81 -6.70 1.78
N SER A 123 13.72 -6.39 2.47
CA SER A 123 13.43 -5.05 2.99
C SER A 123 12.77 -5.13 4.36
N VAL A 124 12.74 -4.02 5.10
CA VAL A 124 12.21 -3.95 6.46
C VAL A 124 11.32 -2.71 6.58
N SER A 125 10.20 -2.82 7.29
CA SER A 125 9.35 -1.69 7.67
C SER A 125 10.12 -0.67 8.52
N THR A 126 9.87 0.64 8.37
CA THR A 126 10.52 1.71 9.16
C THR A 126 10.43 1.52 10.66
N SER A 127 9.32 0.94 11.15
CA SER A 127 9.06 0.55 12.54
C SER A 127 9.97 -0.56 13.07
N GLY A 128 10.73 -1.25 12.21
CA GLY A 128 11.44 -2.47 12.57
C GLY A 128 10.53 -3.63 13.00
N SER A 129 9.24 -3.60 12.68
CA SER A 129 8.28 -4.65 13.07
C SER A 129 8.27 -5.84 12.11
N THR A 130 8.45 -5.60 10.80
CA THR A 130 8.21 -6.59 9.74
C THR A 130 9.36 -6.62 8.74
N VAL A 131 9.81 -7.82 8.41
CA VAL A 131 10.93 -8.12 7.50
C VAL A 131 10.38 -8.91 6.31
N TYR A 132 10.64 -8.43 5.11
CA TYR A 132 10.24 -9.04 3.85
C TYR A 132 11.46 -9.68 3.19
N ILE A 133 11.40 -10.97 2.87
CA ILE A 133 12.53 -11.74 2.34
C ILE A 133 12.09 -12.42 1.04
N ASN A 134 12.80 -12.17 -0.06
CA ASN A 134 12.62 -12.93 -1.29
C ASN A 134 13.64 -14.08 -1.36
N VAL A 135 13.13 -15.30 -1.55
CA VAL A 135 13.93 -16.53 -1.65
C VAL A 135 13.66 -17.20 -2.99
N LYS A 136 14.74 -17.42 -3.75
CA LYS A 136 14.72 -17.99 -5.11
C LYS A 136 13.94 -19.31 -5.13
N ASN A 137 13.08 -19.45 -6.13
CA ASN A 137 12.17 -20.60 -6.33
C ASN A 137 11.23 -20.93 -5.16
N ARG A 138 11.17 -20.10 -4.10
CA ARG A 138 10.24 -20.24 -2.95
C ARG A 138 9.27 -19.06 -2.82
N GLY A 139 9.67 -17.87 -3.26
CA GLY A 139 8.83 -16.67 -3.28
C GLY A 139 9.15 -15.66 -2.16
N LEU A 140 8.19 -14.78 -1.92
CA LEU A 140 8.28 -13.68 -0.95
C LEU A 140 7.64 -14.10 0.38
N PHE A 141 8.37 -13.85 1.48
CA PHE A 141 7.96 -14.17 2.84
C PHE A 141 7.94 -12.91 3.70
N ALA A 142 6.89 -12.74 4.52
CA ALA A 142 6.75 -11.68 5.49
C ALA A 142 6.91 -12.25 6.90
N TYR A 143 7.96 -11.83 7.61
CA TYR A 143 8.25 -12.23 8.99
C TYR A 143 8.08 -11.04 9.94
N HIS A 144 7.61 -11.29 11.16
CA HIS A 144 7.83 -10.34 12.26
C HIS A 144 9.32 -10.32 12.60
N SER A 145 9.85 -9.18 13.04
CA SER A 145 11.22 -9.02 13.54
C SER A 145 11.62 -9.86 14.78
N HIS A 146 10.72 -10.70 15.30
CA HIS A 146 11.03 -11.77 16.27
C HIS A 146 11.06 -13.19 15.65
N GLY A 147 10.99 -13.32 14.32
CA GLY A 147 11.17 -14.58 13.58
C GLY A 147 9.88 -15.37 13.27
N SER A 148 8.70 -14.91 13.67
CA SER A 148 7.43 -15.56 13.30
C SER A 148 7.02 -15.21 11.86
N LEU A 149 6.52 -16.20 11.10
CA LEU A 149 6.01 -15.99 9.74
C LEU A 149 4.58 -15.43 9.80
N LEU A 150 4.34 -14.30 9.14
CA LEU A 150 3.02 -13.67 9.01
C LEU A 150 2.27 -14.20 7.77
N TRP A 151 2.94 -14.21 6.61
CA TRP A 151 2.42 -14.75 5.37
C TRP A 151 3.54 -15.04 4.36
N SER A 152 3.24 -15.85 3.33
CA SER A 152 4.09 -16.06 2.17
C SER A 152 3.29 -16.06 0.87
N VAL A 153 3.97 -15.78 -0.24
CA VAL A 153 3.38 -15.67 -1.58
C VAL A 153 4.40 -16.07 -2.66
N GLY A 154 3.99 -16.92 -3.58
CA GLY A 154 4.74 -17.21 -4.81
C GLY A 154 4.29 -16.27 -5.95
N PRO A 155 5.01 -16.24 -7.08
CA PRO A 155 4.66 -15.38 -8.22
C PRO A 155 3.40 -15.84 -8.97
N VAL A 156 2.91 -17.05 -8.68
CA VAL A 156 1.60 -17.55 -9.14
C VAL A 156 0.64 -17.58 -7.96
N LEU A 157 -0.52 -16.92 -8.11
CA LEU A 157 -1.62 -17.00 -7.15
C LEU A 157 -2.92 -17.36 -7.87
N TYR A 158 -3.68 -18.29 -7.31
CA TYR A 158 -5.01 -18.65 -7.81
C TYR A 158 -6.08 -17.99 -6.94
N GLN A 159 -6.95 -17.17 -7.55
CA GLN A 159 -8.04 -16.48 -6.87
C GLN A 159 -9.34 -16.72 -7.65
N PHE A 160 -10.37 -17.24 -6.97
CA PHE A 160 -11.65 -17.63 -7.59
C PHE A 160 -11.52 -18.56 -8.83
N GLY A 161 -10.46 -19.38 -8.87
CA GLY A 161 -10.14 -20.27 -10.00
C GLY A 161 -9.27 -19.63 -11.11
N TYR A 162 -9.12 -18.31 -11.12
CA TYR A 162 -8.28 -17.61 -12.10
C TYR A 162 -6.82 -17.54 -11.65
N ARG A 163 -5.89 -17.78 -12.59
CA ARG A 163 -4.43 -17.65 -12.36
C ARG A 163 -4.01 -16.18 -12.49
N GLN A 164 -3.29 -15.68 -11.49
CA GLN A 164 -2.61 -14.38 -11.51
C GLN A 164 -1.10 -14.59 -11.48
N GLY A 165 -0.39 -13.77 -12.26
CA GLY A 165 1.06 -13.84 -12.43
C GLY A 165 1.55 -15.00 -13.31
N CYS A 166 2.81 -14.90 -13.73
CA CYS A 166 3.52 -15.82 -14.60
C CYS A 166 2.69 -16.15 -15.86
N ARG A 167 2.29 -15.13 -16.62
CA ARG A 167 1.39 -15.33 -17.79
C ARG A 167 2.03 -16.21 -18.87
N LYS A 168 3.32 -15.96 -19.18
CA LYS A 168 4.06 -16.58 -20.28
C LYS A 168 4.59 -17.98 -19.97
N ASN A 169 5.32 -18.11 -18.86
CA ASN A 169 6.03 -19.31 -18.43
C ASN A 169 5.69 -19.56 -16.96
N ILE A 170 5.43 -20.80 -16.56
CA ILE A 170 4.99 -21.15 -15.21
C ILE A 170 6.08 -21.92 -14.45
N SER A 171 6.85 -22.77 -15.14
CA SER A 171 7.77 -23.74 -14.53
C SER A 171 9.10 -23.16 -14.05
N ASP A 172 9.51 -22.00 -14.59
CA ASP A 172 10.76 -21.30 -14.22
C ASP A 172 10.48 -19.83 -13.85
N CYS A 173 9.26 -19.56 -13.38
CA CYS A 173 8.84 -18.25 -12.92
C CYS A 173 9.08 -18.11 -11.41
N TYR A 174 9.98 -17.22 -11.02
CA TYR A 174 10.23 -16.83 -9.64
C TYR A 174 10.41 -15.32 -9.53
N PHE A 175 10.22 -14.77 -8.33
CA PHE A 175 10.53 -13.36 -8.09
C PHE A 175 12.05 -13.16 -8.10
N ASP A 176 12.56 -12.22 -8.90
CA ASP A 176 14.00 -12.10 -9.21
C ASP A 176 14.68 -10.85 -8.63
N SER A 177 13.92 -9.90 -8.10
CA SER A 177 14.43 -8.70 -7.42
C SER A 177 14.36 -8.75 -5.89
N SER A 178 15.06 -7.82 -5.24
CA SER A 178 14.84 -7.49 -3.83
C SER A 178 13.44 -6.86 -3.65
N PRO A 179 12.67 -7.22 -2.60
CA PRO A 179 11.34 -6.64 -2.38
C PRO A 179 11.45 -5.16 -2.01
N VAL A 180 10.91 -4.27 -2.82
CA VAL A 180 10.91 -2.82 -2.60
C VAL A 180 9.68 -2.43 -1.78
N LEU A 181 9.84 -1.55 -0.79
CA LEU A 181 8.78 -1.15 0.15
C LEU A 181 8.38 0.31 -0.07
N ASP A 182 7.07 0.59 -0.26
CA ASP A 182 6.52 1.94 -0.21
C ASP A 182 5.78 2.13 1.11
N GLN A 183 6.18 3.16 1.86
CA GLN A 183 5.87 3.24 3.29
C GLN A 183 4.64 4.11 3.57
N CYS A 184 4.31 5.05 2.69
CA CYS A 184 3.11 5.88 2.80
C CYS A 184 1.84 5.09 2.45
N GLU A 185 1.84 4.40 1.30
CA GLU A 185 0.70 3.70 0.69
C GLU A 185 0.60 2.22 1.12
N ALA A 186 1.53 1.81 2.00
CA ALA A 186 1.70 0.47 2.56
C ALA A 186 1.77 -0.64 1.49
N SER A 187 2.62 -0.42 0.49
CA SER A 187 2.82 -1.28 -0.68
C SER A 187 4.13 -2.07 -0.60
N ILE A 188 4.18 -3.24 -1.25
CA ILE A 188 5.41 -3.95 -1.59
C ILE A 188 5.44 -4.16 -3.10
N TYR A 189 6.60 -3.94 -3.71
CA TYR A 189 6.84 -4.12 -5.13
C TYR A 189 7.93 -5.15 -5.39
N ILE A 190 7.72 -6.02 -6.37
CA ILE A 190 8.66 -7.09 -6.73
C ILE A 190 8.45 -7.52 -8.19
N SER A 191 9.54 -7.82 -8.90
CA SER A 191 9.53 -8.33 -10.29
C SER A 191 9.64 -9.85 -10.34
N ASN A 192 9.34 -10.44 -11.51
CA ASN A 192 9.67 -11.83 -11.84
C ASN A 192 10.54 -11.96 -13.10
N THR A 193 11.09 -13.17 -13.28
CA THR A 193 11.93 -13.58 -14.42
C THR A 193 11.29 -13.45 -15.81
N GLU A 194 10.01 -13.11 -15.91
CA GLU A 194 9.31 -12.85 -17.17
C GLU A 194 9.09 -11.36 -17.46
N GLY A 195 9.43 -10.45 -16.53
CA GLY A 195 9.25 -9.00 -16.68
C GLY A 195 7.89 -8.48 -16.18
N GLU A 196 7.19 -9.23 -15.32
CA GLU A 196 5.97 -8.76 -14.66
C GLU A 196 6.32 -8.11 -13.31
N LEU A 197 5.81 -6.89 -13.06
CA LEU A 197 5.89 -6.16 -11.80
C LEU A 197 4.61 -6.37 -10.98
N TYR A 198 4.77 -6.80 -9.73
CA TYR A 198 3.68 -7.08 -8.81
C TYR A 198 3.57 -5.99 -7.74
N CYS A 199 2.36 -5.59 -7.39
CA CYS A 199 2.07 -4.82 -6.19
C CYS A 199 1.32 -5.65 -5.16
N LEU A 200 1.78 -5.65 -3.91
CA LEU A 200 1.12 -6.26 -2.76
C LEU A 200 0.85 -5.21 -1.69
N SER A 201 -0.04 -5.52 -0.74
CA SER A 201 -0.13 -4.75 0.50
C SER A 201 0.82 -5.34 1.55
N ILE A 202 1.49 -4.48 2.32
CA ILE A 202 2.24 -4.81 3.54
C ILE A 202 1.50 -5.80 4.45
N ARG A 203 0.16 -5.72 4.49
CA ARG A 203 -0.72 -6.52 5.36
C ARG A 203 -1.28 -7.79 4.70
N SER A 204 -1.00 -8.08 3.41
CA SER A 204 -1.67 -9.18 2.72
C SER A 204 -0.90 -9.78 1.54
N ARG A 205 -0.94 -11.11 1.46
CA ARG A 205 -0.39 -11.93 0.36
C ARG A 205 -1.09 -11.78 -1.01
N TYR A 206 -2.16 -10.99 -1.11
CA TYR A 206 -2.90 -10.81 -2.37
C TYR A 206 -2.31 -9.66 -3.19
N PHE A 207 -2.24 -9.85 -4.51
CA PHE A 207 -1.81 -8.82 -5.44
C PHE A 207 -2.88 -7.72 -5.55
N ARG A 208 -2.47 -6.45 -5.42
CA ARG A 208 -3.30 -5.28 -5.76
C ARG A 208 -3.44 -5.16 -7.27
N TRP A 209 -2.33 -5.31 -7.99
CA TRP A 209 -2.24 -5.33 -9.45
C TRP A 209 -0.95 -6.06 -9.89
N ILE A 210 -0.90 -6.44 -11.17
CA ILE A 210 0.30 -6.96 -11.84
C ILE A 210 0.41 -6.25 -13.19
N GLN A 211 1.55 -5.61 -13.44
CA GLN A 211 1.84 -4.85 -14.66
C GLN A 211 2.92 -5.58 -15.47
N ASP A 212 2.68 -5.79 -16.76
CA ASP A 212 3.58 -6.54 -17.66
C ASP A 212 4.49 -5.57 -18.42
N PHE A 213 5.80 -5.59 -18.13
CA PHE A 213 6.82 -4.78 -18.80
C PHE A 213 7.69 -5.57 -19.78
N SER A 214 7.37 -6.85 -20.00
CA SER A 214 8.16 -7.80 -20.79
C SER A 214 8.25 -7.50 -22.30
N SER A 215 7.59 -6.43 -22.76
CA SER A 215 7.70 -5.83 -24.11
C SER A 215 8.73 -4.70 -24.18
N LEU A 216 9.13 -4.14 -23.03
CA LEU A 216 10.24 -3.20 -22.88
C LEU A 216 11.52 -3.98 -22.57
N ASP A 217 11.56 -4.68 -21.43
CA ASP A 217 12.64 -5.57 -21.01
C ASP A 217 12.11 -6.52 -19.92
N LYS A 218 12.81 -7.62 -19.68
CA LYS A 218 12.69 -8.40 -18.44
C LYS A 218 13.37 -7.70 -17.26
N ASN A 219 14.46 -6.97 -17.51
CA ASN A 219 15.33 -6.43 -16.47
C ASN A 219 15.09 -4.92 -16.24
N PHE A 220 14.63 -4.55 -15.05
CA PHE A 220 14.36 -3.16 -14.67
C PHE A 220 14.57 -2.93 -13.17
N THR A 221 14.95 -1.70 -12.80
CA THR A 221 15.09 -1.30 -11.39
C THR A 221 13.85 -0.55 -10.93
N ILE A 222 13.35 -0.89 -9.74
CA ILE A 222 12.14 -0.34 -9.11
C ILE A 222 12.56 0.66 -8.03
N THR A 223 11.90 1.83 -7.95
CA THR A 223 12.19 2.85 -6.92
C THR A 223 10.89 3.48 -6.39
N PRO A 224 10.61 3.38 -5.08
CA PRO A 224 9.36 3.87 -4.49
C PRO A 224 9.43 5.38 -4.29
N GLY A 225 8.40 6.10 -4.74
CA GLY A 225 8.37 7.55 -4.61
C GLY A 225 7.97 8.03 -3.22
N ASN A 226 7.27 7.20 -2.42
CA ASN A 226 6.66 7.56 -1.13
C ASN A 226 5.84 8.87 -1.26
N ASN A 227 5.12 9.03 -2.36
CA ASN A 227 4.44 10.26 -2.80
C ASN A 227 3.25 10.00 -3.75
N GLY A 228 2.73 8.77 -3.76
CA GLY A 228 1.72 8.27 -4.70
C GLY A 228 2.26 7.81 -6.06
N HIS A 229 3.58 7.84 -6.32
CA HIS A 229 4.18 7.40 -7.58
C HIS A 229 5.23 6.32 -7.37
N LEU A 230 5.22 5.31 -8.24
CA LEU A 230 6.25 4.27 -8.33
C LEU A 230 7.08 4.48 -9.58
N TYR A 231 8.40 4.51 -9.47
CA TYR A 231 9.28 4.69 -10.62
C TYR A 231 9.90 3.37 -11.07
N VAL A 232 9.93 3.14 -12.39
CA VAL A 232 10.54 1.97 -13.02
C VAL A 232 11.56 2.43 -14.05
N THR A 233 12.81 2.01 -13.89
CA THR A 233 13.93 2.34 -14.78
C THR A 233 14.29 1.12 -15.62
N VAL A 234 14.24 1.25 -16.94
CA VAL A 234 14.63 0.20 -17.91
C VAL A 234 15.99 0.59 -18.53
N PRO A 235 17.12 -0.02 -18.08
CA PRO A 235 18.44 0.47 -18.44
C PRO A 235 18.80 0.30 -19.92
N THR A 236 18.40 -0.82 -20.51
CA THR A 236 18.70 -1.20 -21.92
C THR A 236 18.12 -0.20 -22.92
N LYS A 237 16.93 0.32 -22.64
CA LYS A 237 16.23 1.32 -23.47
C LYS A 237 16.39 2.75 -22.97
N ALA A 238 17.28 2.98 -22.01
CA ALA A 238 17.54 4.27 -21.37
C ALA A 238 16.23 5.01 -21.00
N LEU A 239 15.36 4.35 -20.23
CA LEU A 239 13.99 4.77 -20.02
C LEU A 239 13.63 4.87 -18.53
N VAL A 240 12.89 5.93 -18.16
CA VAL A 240 12.22 6.07 -16.86
C VAL A 240 10.71 6.17 -17.07
N LEU A 241 9.98 5.37 -16.31
CA LEU A 241 8.53 5.34 -16.22
C LEU A 241 8.11 5.80 -14.82
N ALA A 242 6.99 6.51 -14.71
CA ALA A 242 6.27 6.71 -13.46
C ALA A 242 4.91 6.01 -13.55
N LEU A 243 4.55 5.27 -12.50
CA LEU A 243 3.30 4.54 -12.34
C LEU A 243 2.48 5.13 -11.19
N ASP A 244 1.17 5.05 -11.32
CA ASP A 244 0.23 5.26 -10.22
C ASP A 244 0.31 4.07 -9.23
N VAL A 245 0.58 4.35 -7.96
CA VAL A 245 0.77 3.33 -6.91
C VAL A 245 -0.46 2.42 -6.74
N PHE A 246 -1.67 2.97 -6.87
CA PHE A 246 -2.92 2.25 -6.57
C PHE A 246 -3.38 1.34 -7.72
N SER A 247 -3.10 1.72 -8.96
CA SER A 247 -3.61 1.03 -10.17
C SER A 247 -2.56 0.41 -11.08
N GLY A 248 -1.27 0.74 -10.90
CA GLY A 248 -0.16 0.24 -11.73
C GLY A 248 -0.07 0.86 -13.13
N ASN A 249 -0.98 1.78 -13.46
CA ASN A 249 -1.00 2.46 -14.75
C ASN A 249 0.19 3.42 -14.89
N VAL A 250 0.84 3.41 -16.06
CA VAL A 250 1.90 4.36 -16.39
C VAL A 250 1.31 5.77 -16.53
N LEU A 251 1.73 6.69 -15.65
CA LEU A 251 1.38 8.11 -15.66
C LEU A 251 2.17 8.88 -16.71
N TRP A 252 3.47 8.58 -16.83
CA TRP A 252 4.33 9.14 -17.87
C TRP A 252 5.54 8.26 -18.18
N GLN A 253 6.11 8.49 -19.36
CA GLN A 253 7.31 7.84 -19.87
C GLN A 253 8.29 8.91 -20.38
N ARG A 254 9.58 8.72 -20.08
CA ARG A 254 10.67 9.62 -20.48
C ARG A 254 11.93 8.83 -20.85
N SER A 255 12.62 9.26 -21.89
CA SER A 255 13.97 8.81 -22.21
C SER A 255 15.01 9.62 -21.43
N ILE A 256 16.11 8.94 -21.08
CA ILE A 256 17.33 9.47 -20.50
C ILE A 256 18.52 9.10 -21.39
N GLY A 257 19.75 9.46 -21.00
CA GLY A 257 20.95 8.94 -21.63
C GLY A 257 21.29 7.51 -21.17
N PRO A 258 22.26 6.83 -21.81
CA PRO A 258 22.70 5.48 -21.41
C PRO A 258 23.14 5.40 -19.94
N LEU A 259 22.82 4.28 -19.28
CA LEU A 259 23.18 4.00 -17.89
C LEU A 259 24.48 3.16 -17.79
N SER A 260 25.11 3.22 -16.63
CA SER A 260 26.39 2.56 -16.34
C SER A 260 26.26 1.09 -15.95
N LYS A 261 25.17 0.73 -15.27
CA LYS A 261 24.90 -0.62 -14.76
C LYS A 261 23.42 -0.99 -15.01
N VAL A 262 23.08 -2.26 -14.82
CA VAL A 262 21.68 -2.72 -14.86
C VAL A 262 20.98 -2.45 -13.53
N ASP A 263 21.72 -2.45 -12.41
CA ASP A 263 21.26 -2.07 -11.07
C ASP A 263 21.35 -0.55 -10.80
N SER A 264 21.37 0.27 -11.86
CA SER A 264 21.40 1.74 -11.76
C SER A 264 20.07 2.30 -11.23
N ALA A 265 19.91 2.26 -9.91
CA ALA A 265 18.78 2.86 -9.22
C ALA A 265 18.80 4.41 -9.31
N PRO A 266 17.68 5.05 -9.67
CA PRO A 266 17.47 6.46 -9.41
C PRO A 266 17.22 6.73 -7.92
N ILE A 267 17.27 8.00 -7.52
CA ILE A 267 16.90 8.44 -6.16
C ILE A 267 15.76 9.45 -6.19
N VAL A 268 14.94 9.52 -5.13
CA VAL A 268 13.79 10.44 -5.04
C VAL A 268 13.99 11.38 -3.84
N ASP A 269 13.80 12.69 -4.05
CA ASP A 269 13.87 13.70 -2.99
C ASP A 269 12.52 13.89 -2.26
N SER A 270 12.52 14.60 -1.13
CA SER A 270 11.30 14.96 -0.37
C SER A 270 10.39 15.99 -1.04
N ASN A 271 10.71 16.42 -2.27
CA ASN A 271 9.80 17.13 -3.18
C ASN A 271 9.19 16.17 -4.24
N GLY A 272 9.49 14.88 -4.16
CA GLY A 272 9.08 13.85 -5.12
C GLY A 272 9.85 13.84 -6.44
N TRP A 273 10.93 14.62 -6.58
CA TRP A 273 11.74 14.65 -7.80
C TRP A 273 12.65 13.43 -7.85
N ILE A 274 12.52 12.65 -8.92
CA ILE A 274 13.36 11.51 -9.23
C ILE A 274 14.61 11.97 -10.00
N SER A 275 15.81 11.58 -9.56
CA SER A 275 17.10 11.92 -10.19
C SER A 275 17.94 10.69 -10.52
N ILE A 276 18.57 10.68 -11.69
CA ILE A 276 19.41 9.58 -12.18
C ILE A 276 20.61 10.10 -13.00
N GLY A 277 21.77 9.49 -12.81
CA GLY A 277 23.00 9.81 -13.55
C GLY A 277 23.14 9.03 -14.85
N SER A 278 23.72 9.63 -15.88
CA SER A 278 23.98 8.96 -17.17
C SER A 278 25.43 9.09 -17.66
N LEU A 279 25.85 8.10 -18.44
CA LEU A 279 27.11 8.10 -19.19
C LEU A 279 27.19 9.20 -20.27
N ASP A 280 26.07 9.82 -20.64
CA ASP A 280 26.08 10.99 -21.53
C ASP A 280 26.66 12.25 -20.87
N GLY A 281 26.84 12.25 -19.54
CA GLY A 281 27.41 13.36 -18.78
C GLY A 281 26.38 14.18 -18.00
N PHE A 282 25.08 13.93 -18.14
CA PHE A 282 24.03 14.65 -17.43
C PHE A 282 23.47 13.88 -16.22
N LEU A 283 23.15 14.63 -15.16
CA LEU A 283 22.17 14.21 -14.17
C LEU A 283 20.78 14.59 -14.70
N TYR A 284 19.93 13.58 -14.91
CA TYR A 284 18.54 13.75 -15.31
C TYR A 284 17.67 13.80 -14.07
N SER A 285 16.88 14.86 -13.90
CA SER A 285 15.91 14.98 -12.81
C SER A 285 14.52 15.26 -13.35
N PHE A 286 13.52 14.47 -12.93
CA PHE A 286 12.13 14.65 -13.31
C PHE A 286 11.28 15.00 -12.09
N SER A 287 10.35 15.94 -12.25
CA SER A 287 9.30 16.18 -11.26
C SER A 287 8.31 15.00 -11.21
N PRO A 288 7.47 14.90 -10.16
CA PRO A 288 6.35 13.94 -10.15
C PRO A 288 5.47 14.01 -11.41
N ASN A 289 5.33 15.19 -12.02
CA ASN A 289 4.56 15.42 -13.24
C ASN A 289 5.35 15.16 -14.56
N GLY A 290 6.56 14.58 -14.49
CA GLY A 290 7.35 14.22 -15.67
C GLY A 290 7.97 15.41 -16.42
N VAL A 291 8.15 16.55 -15.74
CA VAL A 291 8.92 17.70 -16.25
C VAL A 291 10.41 17.44 -16.03
N LEU A 292 11.20 17.45 -17.10
CA LEU A 292 12.65 17.18 -17.07
C LEU A 292 13.46 18.46 -16.79
N LYS A 293 14.46 18.35 -15.91
CA LYS A 293 15.66 19.19 -15.87
C LYS A 293 16.89 18.31 -16.13
N LYS A 294 17.86 18.81 -16.91
CA LYS A 294 19.19 18.20 -17.03
C LYS A 294 20.20 19.10 -16.32
N PHE A 295 21.07 18.52 -15.52
CA PHE A 295 22.19 19.23 -14.88
C PHE A 295 23.52 18.67 -15.38
N SER A 296 24.43 19.55 -15.77
CA SER A 296 25.86 19.25 -15.86
C SER A 296 26.67 20.50 -15.52
N ARG A 297 27.81 20.31 -14.86
CA ARG A 297 28.77 21.36 -14.51
C ARG A 297 30.07 21.28 -15.31
N MET A 298 30.27 20.21 -16.09
CA MET A 298 31.39 20.01 -16.99
C MET A 298 30.93 19.81 -18.44
N ASN A 299 31.86 19.82 -19.40
CA ASN A 299 31.53 19.51 -20.79
C ASN A 299 31.07 18.05 -20.91
N ALA A 300 29.78 17.85 -21.19
CA ALA A 300 29.13 16.56 -21.34
C ALA A 300 29.72 15.68 -22.46
N GLU A 301 30.42 16.29 -23.45
CA GLU A 301 31.14 15.54 -24.48
C GLU A 301 32.20 14.60 -23.89
N ASN A 302 32.84 14.99 -22.78
CA ASN A 302 33.90 14.21 -22.13
C ASN A 302 33.65 13.88 -20.66
N SER A 303 32.55 14.33 -20.05
CA SER A 303 32.14 13.88 -18.71
C SER A 303 31.18 12.69 -18.73
N MET A 304 31.09 11.93 -17.65
CA MET A 304 30.09 10.87 -17.45
C MET A 304 29.71 10.75 -15.97
N ILE A 305 28.52 10.22 -15.68
CA ILE A 305 28.11 9.83 -14.33
C ILE A 305 28.02 8.31 -14.30
N GLN A 306 28.90 7.64 -13.53
CA GLN A 306 28.93 6.17 -13.42
C GLN A 306 28.15 5.64 -12.22
N VAL A 307 28.01 6.44 -11.16
CA VAL A 307 27.35 6.06 -9.91
C VAL A 307 26.03 6.82 -9.75
N GLY A 308 25.02 6.18 -9.14
CA GLY A 308 23.73 6.81 -8.84
C GLY A 308 23.87 7.96 -7.84
N PRO A 309 23.05 9.02 -7.95
CA PRO A 309 23.08 10.12 -6.98
C PRO A 309 22.68 9.65 -5.58
N PHE A 310 23.31 10.24 -4.55
CA PHE A 310 22.96 10.03 -3.14
C PHE A 310 22.06 11.17 -2.62
N LEU A 311 21.24 10.89 -1.62
CA LEU A 311 20.33 11.87 -1.02
C LEU A 311 21.00 12.54 0.19
N ASP A 312 20.84 13.84 0.30
CA ASP A 312 21.35 14.66 1.40
C ASP A 312 20.65 14.38 2.75
N CYS A 313 21.30 14.78 3.86
CA CYS A 313 20.76 14.66 5.21
C CYS A 313 19.44 15.42 5.42
N SER A 314 19.12 16.46 4.64
CA SER A 314 17.82 17.14 4.69
C SER A 314 16.70 16.42 3.93
N GLY A 315 17.06 15.49 3.03
CA GLY A 315 16.14 14.84 2.09
C GLY A 315 15.76 15.69 0.86
N PHE A 316 16.23 16.94 0.73
CA PHE A 316 15.84 17.83 -0.37
C PHE A 316 16.90 18.03 -1.46
N ALA A 317 18.16 17.75 -1.18
CA ALA A 317 19.26 17.85 -2.14
C ALA A 317 19.79 16.46 -2.54
N VAL A 318 20.41 16.42 -3.73
CA VAL A 318 21.12 15.24 -4.24
C VAL A 318 22.59 15.55 -4.45
N TYR A 319 23.43 14.62 -4.00
CA TYR A 319 24.86 14.58 -4.30
C TYR A 319 25.06 13.75 -5.56
N SER A 320 25.80 14.29 -6.52
CA SER A 320 26.15 13.62 -7.77
C SER A 320 27.65 13.75 -8.06
N SER A 321 28.22 12.74 -8.70
CA SER A 321 29.60 12.73 -9.16
C SER A 321 29.63 12.75 -10.70
N GLN A 322 30.39 13.68 -11.28
CA GLN A 322 30.67 13.72 -12.71
C GLN A 322 32.17 13.43 -12.94
N ILE A 323 32.53 12.33 -13.58
CA ILE A 323 33.93 12.03 -13.95
C ILE A 323 34.27 12.74 -15.25
N GLU A 324 35.40 13.46 -15.33
CA GLU A 324 35.97 13.99 -16.58
C GLU A 324 36.95 12.98 -17.18
N MET A 325 36.81 12.66 -18.47
CA MET A 325 37.68 11.73 -19.19
C MET A 325 38.65 12.46 -20.14
N GLU A 326 39.72 11.77 -20.52
CA GLU A 326 40.62 12.19 -21.61
C GLU A 326 39.96 12.12 -22.99
N GLY A 327 39.03 11.19 -23.16
CA GLY A 327 38.18 11.06 -24.34
C GLY A 327 37.01 10.11 -24.07
N LYS A 328 35.82 10.43 -24.61
CA LYS A 328 34.61 9.60 -24.58
C LYS A 328 34.06 9.44 -26.00
N VAL A 329 33.59 8.24 -26.34
CA VAL A 329 32.93 7.91 -27.62
C VAL A 329 31.69 7.07 -27.34
N SER A 330 30.54 7.50 -27.86
CA SER A 330 29.27 6.76 -27.81
C SER A 330 28.92 6.19 -29.18
N HIS A 331 28.60 4.89 -29.24
CA HIS A 331 28.13 4.21 -30.44
C HIS A 331 26.76 3.55 -30.16
N THR A 332 25.75 3.94 -30.94
CA THR A 332 24.39 3.39 -30.81
C THR A 332 24.16 2.31 -31.88
N THR A 333 23.82 1.10 -31.44
CA THR A 333 23.56 -0.08 -32.28
C THR A 333 22.16 -0.61 -31.97
N GLY A 334 21.19 -0.28 -32.82
CA GLY A 334 19.78 -0.59 -32.56
C GLY A 334 19.27 0.16 -31.32
N GLU A 335 18.73 -0.56 -30.35
CA GLU A 335 18.23 0.03 -29.09
C GLU A 335 19.36 0.31 -28.06
N TYR A 336 20.55 -0.26 -28.24
CA TYR A 336 21.65 -0.18 -27.25
C TYR A 336 22.64 0.95 -27.60
N THR A 337 23.05 1.74 -26.60
CA THR A 337 24.16 2.70 -26.74
C THR A 337 25.34 2.28 -25.89
N LEU A 338 26.41 1.84 -26.56
CA LEU A 338 27.70 1.55 -25.94
C LEU A 338 28.48 2.85 -25.75
N VAL A 339 29.02 3.09 -24.56
CA VAL A 339 29.88 4.25 -24.28
C VAL A 339 31.26 3.75 -23.86
N SER A 340 32.27 4.10 -24.64
CA SER A 340 33.68 3.80 -24.38
C SER A 340 34.42 5.07 -23.99
N ALA A 341 35.35 4.99 -23.04
CA ALA A 341 36.17 6.13 -22.62
C ALA A 341 37.57 5.68 -22.21
N ILE A 342 38.54 6.60 -22.28
CA ILE A 342 39.97 6.27 -22.20
C ILE A 342 40.47 6.20 -20.75
N ARG A 343 40.69 7.35 -20.11
CA ARG A 343 41.21 7.46 -18.74
C ARG A 343 40.50 8.61 -18.02
N PRO A 344 40.16 8.46 -16.72
CA PRO A 344 39.65 9.57 -15.92
C PRO A 344 40.78 10.56 -15.61
N LYS A 345 40.49 11.86 -15.76
CA LYS A 345 41.35 12.96 -15.30
C LYS A 345 41.07 13.32 -13.85
N GLY A 346 39.80 13.20 -13.45
CA GLY A 346 39.30 13.61 -12.15
C GLY A 346 37.77 13.52 -12.10
N ALA A 347 37.20 13.80 -10.94
CA ALA A 347 35.76 13.89 -10.71
C ALA A 347 35.37 15.31 -10.25
N LEU A 348 34.12 15.67 -10.46
CA LEU A 348 33.47 16.85 -9.89
C LEU A 348 32.26 16.37 -9.09
N PHE A 349 32.34 16.49 -7.77
CA PHE A 349 31.21 16.24 -6.88
C PHE A 349 30.36 17.51 -6.82
N THR A 350 29.03 17.37 -6.80
CA THR A 350 28.10 18.51 -6.77
C THR A 350 26.85 18.18 -5.97
N MET A 351 26.52 19.06 -5.02
CA MET A 351 25.29 19.06 -4.23
C MET A 351 24.29 20.07 -4.83
N LEU A 352 23.11 19.60 -5.25
CA LEU A 352 22.07 20.44 -5.83
C LEU A 352 20.66 20.03 -5.37
N VAL A 353 19.72 20.97 -5.36
CA VAL A 353 18.29 20.69 -5.14
C VAL A 353 17.59 20.59 -6.50
N PRO A 354 17.07 19.41 -6.92
CA PRO A 354 16.44 19.25 -8.24
C PRO A 354 15.24 20.19 -8.44
N ALA A 355 14.40 20.34 -7.42
CA ALA A 355 13.17 21.12 -7.47
C ALA A 355 13.38 22.59 -7.87
N THR A 356 14.39 23.26 -7.31
CA THR A 356 14.77 24.63 -7.72
C THR A 356 15.77 24.61 -8.88
N GLY A 357 16.76 23.73 -8.84
CA GLY A 357 17.98 23.79 -9.66
C GLY A 357 19.13 24.57 -8.99
N SER A 358 18.97 24.93 -7.71
CA SER A 358 20.01 25.56 -6.89
C SER A 358 21.16 24.59 -6.65
N ILE A 359 22.40 25.06 -6.81
CA ILE A 359 23.63 24.32 -6.49
C ILE A 359 24.23 24.96 -5.24
N TYR A 360 24.48 24.17 -4.20
CA TYR A 360 24.98 24.66 -2.92
C TYR A 360 26.48 24.41 -2.73
N TRP A 361 26.99 23.29 -3.22
CA TRP A 361 28.41 22.93 -3.13
C TRP A 361 28.86 22.19 -4.39
N SER A 362 30.10 22.38 -4.82
CA SER A 362 30.67 21.74 -6.01
C SER A 362 32.20 21.79 -5.99
N GLU A 363 32.87 20.64 -5.90
CA GLU A 363 34.33 20.53 -5.79
C GLU A 363 34.93 19.46 -6.71
N ARG A 364 36.20 19.67 -7.09
CA ARG A 364 36.97 18.75 -7.93
C ARG A 364 37.84 17.81 -7.11
N TYR A 365 37.99 16.60 -7.63
CA TYR A 365 38.91 15.57 -7.16
C TYR A 365 39.84 15.13 -8.31
N PRO A 366 41.17 15.00 -8.11
CA PRO A 366 41.89 15.32 -6.88
C PRO A 366 41.86 16.82 -6.54
N GLY A 367 41.82 17.12 -5.25
CA GLY A 367 41.57 18.47 -4.72
C GLY A 367 41.39 18.44 -3.20
N HIS A 368 40.64 19.38 -2.62
CA HIS A 368 40.43 19.43 -1.15
C HIS A 368 39.69 18.18 -0.62
N VAL A 369 38.75 17.64 -1.39
CA VAL A 369 38.12 16.32 -1.15
C VAL A 369 39.15 15.19 -0.94
N SER A 370 40.33 15.26 -1.55
CA SER A 370 41.41 14.26 -1.37
C SER A 370 42.06 14.32 0.01
N THR A 371 41.98 15.46 0.71
CA THR A 371 42.51 15.63 2.08
C THR A 371 41.48 15.33 3.18
N LEU A 372 40.18 15.37 2.90
CA LEU A 372 39.13 15.18 3.92
C LEU A 372 39.24 13.82 4.65
N PHE A 373 39.60 12.76 3.93
CA PHE A 373 39.63 11.39 4.46
C PHE A 373 41.05 10.79 4.55
N SER A 374 42.11 11.55 4.21
CA SER A 374 43.47 10.99 4.09
C SER A 374 44.09 10.55 5.43
N GLU A 375 43.67 11.17 6.55
CA GLU A 375 44.14 10.80 7.90
C GLU A 375 43.15 9.87 8.65
N SER A 376 41.99 9.59 8.05
CA SER A 376 40.91 8.77 8.64
C SER A 376 41.18 7.26 8.52
N ASP A 377 40.48 6.43 9.30
CA ASP A 377 40.56 4.97 9.18
C ASP A 377 40.11 4.44 7.81
N LEU A 378 39.21 5.17 7.13
CA LEU A 378 38.72 4.89 5.79
C LEU A 378 39.83 4.82 4.74
N SER A 379 40.95 5.53 4.96
CA SER A 379 42.17 5.45 4.12
C SER A 379 42.76 4.03 3.98
N ARG A 380 42.42 3.11 4.89
CA ARG A 380 42.88 1.70 4.88
C ARG A 380 42.03 0.78 4.00
N PHE A 381 40.99 1.31 3.35
CA PHE A 381 40.06 0.58 2.49
C PHE A 381 40.16 1.05 1.04
N VAL A 382 39.69 0.21 0.10
CA VAL A 382 39.63 0.59 -1.33
C VAL A 382 38.41 1.50 -1.54
N MET A 383 38.66 2.80 -1.57
CA MET A 383 37.65 3.80 -1.87
C MET A 383 37.27 3.75 -3.35
N ASN A 384 36.00 3.44 -3.61
CA ASN A 384 35.35 3.65 -4.90
C ASN A 384 34.52 4.95 -4.88
N GLU A 385 34.08 5.40 -6.05
CA GLU A 385 33.24 6.60 -6.22
C GLU A 385 31.94 6.51 -5.39
N GLU A 386 31.33 5.33 -5.30
CA GLU A 386 30.07 5.06 -4.60
C GLU A 386 30.19 5.24 -3.08
N THR A 387 31.30 4.77 -2.49
CA THR A 387 31.62 4.98 -1.07
C THR A 387 31.99 6.43 -0.80
N LEU A 388 32.83 7.04 -1.65
CA LEU A 388 33.22 8.45 -1.47
C LEU A 388 32.00 9.39 -1.54
N LEU A 389 31.08 9.15 -2.48
CA LEU A 389 29.85 9.94 -2.60
C LEU A 389 28.91 9.76 -1.41
N ALA A 390 28.85 8.56 -0.81
CA ALA A 390 28.12 8.29 0.42
C ALA A 390 28.71 9.02 1.64
N PHE A 391 30.04 9.03 1.81
CA PHE A 391 30.71 9.79 2.86
C PHE A 391 30.55 11.31 2.69
N LEU A 392 30.59 11.83 1.47
CA LEU A 392 30.28 13.24 1.19
C LEU A 392 28.81 13.57 1.52
N ALA A 393 27.86 12.68 1.20
CA ALA A 393 26.44 12.89 1.49
C ALA A 393 26.06 12.81 2.99
N ALA A 394 26.88 12.15 3.81
CA ALA A 394 26.73 12.10 5.27
C ALA A 394 27.55 13.18 6.02
N SER A 395 28.50 13.85 5.36
CA SER A 395 29.38 14.83 6.02
C SER A 395 28.62 16.11 6.36
N THR A 396 28.69 16.49 7.63
CA THR A 396 28.15 17.75 8.16
C THR A 396 29.15 18.90 8.14
N GLU A 397 30.42 18.63 7.79
CA GLU A 397 31.49 19.65 7.68
C GLU A 397 31.41 20.42 6.35
N ILE A 398 30.86 19.78 5.30
CA ILE A 398 30.45 20.47 4.09
C ILE A 398 29.27 21.36 4.48
N GLY A 399 29.50 22.67 4.62
CA GLY A 399 28.55 23.61 5.21
C GLY A 399 27.25 23.79 4.43
N THR A 400 26.30 22.86 4.58
CA THR A 400 25.00 22.91 3.92
C THR A 400 24.09 23.95 4.61
N PRO A 401 23.34 24.76 3.84
CA PRO A 401 22.32 25.65 4.42
C PRO A 401 20.99 24.93 4.70
N LEU A 402 20.96 23.60 4.58
CA LEU A 402 19.78 22.77 4.73
C LEU A 402 19.88 21.98 6.04
N GLN A 403 18.94 22.18 6.96
CA GLN A 403 18.94 21.41 8.21
C GLN A 403 18.71 19.92 7.93
N CYS A 404 19.55 19.06 8.50
CA CYS A 404 19.36 17.62 8.46
C CYS A 404 18.04 17.22 9.15
N ARG A 405 17.38 16.18 8.64
CA ARG A 405 16.04 15.73 9.07
C ARG A 405 16.06 14.23 9.34
N THR A 406 15.37 13.78 10.38
CA THR A 406 15.25 12.35 10.67
C THR A 406 14.43 11.63 9.59
N ILE A 407 14.58 10.31 9.43
CA ILE A 407 13.78 9.54 8.45
C ILE A 407 12.27 9.74 8.63
N GLY A 408 11.78 9.84 9.88
CA GLY A 408 10.37 10.12 10.13
C GLY A 408 9.91 11.48 9.57
N GLN A 409 10.77 12.50 9.64
CA GLN A 409 10.51 13.81 9.05
C GLN A 409 10.65 13.81 7.52
N LYS A 410 11.69 13.17 6.96
CA LYS A 410 11.87 13.02 5.50
C LYS A 410 10.67 12.30 4.88
N LEU A 411 10.27 11.17 5.47
CA LEU A 411 9.16 10.35 5.01
C LEU A 411 7.82 11.09 5.13
N ALA A 412 7.53 11.72 6.27
CA ALA A 412 6.31 12.54 6.40
C ALA A 412 6.26 13.68 5.37
N SER A 413 7.43 14.25 5.02
CA SER A 413 7.57 15.21 3.92
C SER A 413 7.15 14.60 2.58
N SER A 414 7.69 13.43 2.22
CA SER A 414 7.37 12.75 0.97
C SER A 414 5.90 12.33 0.92
N CYS A 415 5.36 11.70 1.99
CA CYS A 415 3.96 11.30 2.05
C CYS A 415 3.01 12.51 1.90
N SER A 416 3.38 13.69 2.41
CA SER A 416 2.58 14.91 2.22
C SER A 416 2.53 15.44 0.78
N GLN A 417 3.41 14.96 -0.10
CA GLN A 417 3.34 15.21 -1.55
C GLN A 417 2.31 14.30 -2.25
N GLU A 418 1.81 13.24 -1.58
CA GLU A 418 0.68 12.47 -2.07
C GLU A 418 -0.55 13.40 -2.14
N ARG A 419 -0.78 13.98 -3.32
CA ARG A 419 -2.07 14.56 -3.64
C ARG A 419 -3.07 13.42 -3.63
N THR A 420 -3.81 13.32 -2.54
CA THR A 420 -5.02 12.53 -2.43
C THR A 420 -6.02 13.05 -3.46
N LYS A 421 -5.87 12.55 -4.69
CA LYS A 421 -7.03 12.18 -5.50
C LYS A 421 -7.80 11.20 -4.65
N LEU A 422 -8.70 11.73 -3.81
CA LEU A 422 -9.86 11.01 -3.32
C LEU A 422 -10.31 10.17 -4.50
N VAL A 423 -10.23 8.85 -4.34
CA VAL A 423 -10.70 7.94 -5.37
C VAL A 423 -12.18 8.23 -5.47
N SER A 424 -12.52 9.05 -6.46
CA SER A 424 -13.84 9.10 -7.04
C SER A 424 -14.03 7.73 -7.65
N ILE A 425 -14.40 6.77 -6.79
CA ILE A 425 -15.04 5.53 -7.17
C ILE A 425 -16.09 6.00 -8.16
N TYR A 426 -15.93 5.63 -9.44
CA TYR A 426 -16.73 6.20 -10.50
C TYR A 426 -18.17 5.71 -10.29
N THR A 427 -18.95 6.49 -9.55
CA THR A 427 -20.35 6.26 -9.21
C THR A 427 -21.17 6.54 -10.46
N GLY A 428 -20.99 5.65 -11.44
CA GLY A 428 -21.36 5.84 -12.84
C GLY A 428 -22.82 6.23 -13.00
N ASN A 429 -23.05 7.54 -13.12
CA ASN A 429 -24.33 8.19 -12.89
C ASN A 429 -24.98 7.75 -11.57
N GLU A 430 -24.75 8.49 -10.48
CA GLU A 430 -25.29 8.21 -9.13
C GLU A 430 -26.79 7.89 -9.13
N ARG A 431 -27.56 8.54 -10.03
CA ARG A 431 -28.99 8.26 -10.23
C ARG A 431 -29.26 6.79 -10.61
N THR A 432 -28.42 6.17 -11.44
CA THR A 432 -28.52 4.75 -11.79
C THR A 432 -28.28 3.85 -10.57
N ILE A 433 -27.28 4.19 -9.74
CA ILE A 433 -26.94 3.41 -8.54
C ILE A 433 -28.06 3.53 -7.49
N VAL A 434 -28.58 4.74 -7.26
CA VAL A 434 -29.73 4.97 -6.36
C VAL A 434 -30.98 4.23 -6.86
N LEU A 435 -31.26 4.24 -8.17
CA LEU A 435 -32.36 3.47 -8.77
C LEU A 435 -32.17 1.96 -8.61
N PHE A 436 -30.94 1.44 -8.75
CA PHE A 436 -30.63 0.02 -8.56
C PHE A 436 -30.82 -0.41 -7.09
N LEU A 437 -30.29 0.35 -6.14
CA LEU A 437 -30.45 0.09 -4.70
C LEU A 437 -31.92 0.21 -4.26
N PHE A 438 -32.68 1.14 -4.83
CA PHE A 438 -34.13 1.25 -4.62
C PHE A 438 -34.89 0.06 -5.20
N PHE A 439 -34.45 -0.47 -6.35
CA PHE A 439 -35.03 -1.68 -6.96
C PHE A 439 -34.75 -2.95 -6.13
N GLU A 440 -33.50 -3.17 -5.68
CA GLU A 440 -33.18 -4.28 -4.76
C GLU A 440 -33.94 -4.18 -3.44
N SER A 441 -34.00 -2.98 -2.84
CA SER A 441 -34.77 -2.73 -1.62
C SER A 441 -36.26 -3.03 -1.81
N SER A 442 -36.83 -2.63 -2.95
CA SER A 442 -38.22 -2.93 -3.32
C SER A 442 -38.45 -4.43 -3.51
N LEU A 443 -37.53 -5.13 -4.19
CA LEU A 443 -37.57 -6.57 -4.39
C LEU A 443 -37.53 -7.32 -3.06
N MET A 444 -36.67 -6.91 -2.13
CA MET A 444 -36.56 -7.48 -0.78
C MET A 444 -37.82 -7.21 0.06
N LEU A 445 -38.43 -6.03 -0.03
CA LEU A 445 -39.71 -5.74 0.64
C LEU A 445 -40.86 -6.60 0.08
N VAL A 446 -40.91 -6.82 -1.24
CA VAL A 446 -41.87 -7.75 -1.86
C VAL A 446 -41.62 -9.19 -1.39
N LEU A 447 -40.36 -9.64 -1.33
CA LEU A 447 -39.98 -10.95 -0.79
C LEU A 447 -40.40 -11.12 0.68
N ILE A 448 -40.15 -10.13 1.54
CA ILE A 448 -40.59 -10.13 2.94
C ILE A 448 -42.12 -10.19 3.04
N GLY A 449 -42.83 -9.47 2.17
CA GLY A 449 -44.29 -9.52 2.05
C GLY A 449 -44.81 -10.90 1.66
N LEU A 450 -44.21 -11.52 0.64
CA LEU A 450 -44.55 -12.87 0.16
C LEU A 450 -44.23 -13.94 1.22
N VAL A 451 -43.07 -13.86 1.90
CA VAL A 451 -42.71 -14.77 2.99
C VAL A 451 -43.70 -14.64 4.16
N ARG A 452 -44.03 -13.41 4.59
CA ARG A 452 -45.06 -13.18 5.62
C ARG A 452 -46.43 -13.70 5.20
N PHE A 453 -46.81 -13.54 3.93
CA PHE A 453 -48.06 -14.11 3.40
C PHE A 453 -48.04 -15.64 3.44
N CYS A 454 -46.96 -16.28 2.99
CA CYS A 454 -46.78 -17.73 3.08
C CYS A 454 -46.85 -18.22 4.53
N CYS A 455 -46.09 -17.63 5.46
CA CYS A 455 -46.13 -18.01 6.88
C CYS A 455 -47.53 -17.86 7.48
N THR A 456 -48.23 -16.75 7.22
CA THR A 456 -49.59 -16.51 7.74
C THR A 456 -50.68 -17.33 7.04
N PHE A 457 -50.41 -17.84 5.83
CA PHE A 457 -51.26 -18.81 5.13
C PHE A 457 -51.09 -20.22 5.73
N TRP A 458 -49.85 -20.71 5.80
CA TRP A 458 -49.52 -22.05 6.33
C TRP A 458 -49.76 -22.21 7.85
N ALA A 459 -49.76 -21.12 8.62
CA ALA A 459 -50.05 -21.17 10.06
C ALA A 459 -51.51 -21.49 10.41
N LYS A 460 -52.46 -21.39 9.46
CA LYS A 460 -53.90 -21.51 9.77
C LYS A 460 -54.30 -22.96 10.03
N LYS A 461 -54.91 -23.22 11.19
CA LYS A 461 -55.32 -24.57 11.64
C LYS A 461 -56.20 -25.30 10.61
N LYS A 462 -57.04 -24.55 9.89
CA LYS A 462 -57.94 -25.07 8.85
C LYS A 462 -57.21 -25.74 7.66
N LEU A 463 -56.00 -25.29 7.33
CA LEU A 463 -55.16 -25.86 6.26
C LEU A 463 -54.32 -27.06 6.73
N LYS A 464 -54.04 -27.19 8.03
CA LYS A 464 -53.40 -28.41 8.58
C LYS A 464 -54.33 -29.64 8.54
N ASN A 465 -55.64 -29.43 8.64
CA ASN A 465 -56.62 -30.51 8.78
C ASN A 465 -57.46 -30.77 7.51
N GLN A 466 -57.35 -29.94 6.47
CA GLN A 466 -58.03 -30.13 5.18
C GLN A 466 -57.02 -29.91 4.04
N GLY A 467 -56.72 -30.98 3.31
CA GLY A 467 -55.61 -31.02 2.34
C GLY A 467 -55.70 -29.96 1.24
N LEU A 468 -54.58 -29.32 0.93
CA LEU A 468 -54.46 -28.12 0.10
C LEU A 468 -55.19 -28.21 -1.25
N GLY A 469 -55.11 -29.36 -1.94
CA GLY A 469 -55.81 -29.59 -3.22
C GLY A 469 -57.31 -29.31 -3.12
N SER A 470 -58.00 -29.92 -2.15
CA SER A 470 -59.45 -29.75 -1.95
C SER A 470 -59.89 -28.30 -1.70
N PHE A 471 -59.00 -27.45 -1.17
CA PHE A 471 -59.24 -26.02 -1.01
C PHE A 471 -59.06 -25.25 -2.33
N LEU A 472 -58.02 -25.60 -3.10
CA LEU A 472 -57.76 -25.02 -4.43
C LEU A 472 -58.84 -25.40 -5.44
N ASP A 473 -59.21 -26.68 -5.53
CA ASP A 473 -60.27 -27.18 -6.42
C ASP A 473 -61.60 -26.46 -6.18
N LYS A 474 -61.95 -26.27 -4.89
CA LYS A 474 -63.15 -25.55 -4.48
C LYS A 474 -63.08 -24.05 -4.82
N ARG A 475 -61.90 -23.45 -4.80
CA ARG A 475 -61.67 -22.05 -5.22
C ARG A 475 -61.76 -21.90 -6.75
N CYS A 476 -61.16 -22.81 -7.51
CA CYS A 476 -61.28 -22.88 -8.96
C CYS A 476 -62.74 -23.09 -9.40
N SER A 477 -63.47 -24.01 -8.76
CA SER A 477 -64.90 -24.22 -8.99
C SER A 477 -65.73 -22.95 -8.74
N LEU A 478 -65.46 -22.20 -7.66
CA LEU A 478 -66.13 -20.93 -7.38
C LEU A 478 -65.77 -19.83 -8.38
N GLN A 479 -64.53 -19.76 -8.86
CA GLN A 479 -64.14 -18.82 -9.93
C GLN A 479 -64.76 -19.16 -11.28
N LEU A 480 -64.84 -20.45 -11.64
CA LEU A 480 -65.55 -20.91 -12.84
C LEU A 480 -67.05 -20.59 -12.76
N LYS A 481 -67.68 -20.78 -11.59
CA LYS A 481 -69.08 -20.36 -11.37
C LYS A 481 -69.25 -18.84 -11.44
N LYS A 482 -68.33 -18.04 -10.87
CA LYS A 482 -68.38 -16.58 -11.05
C LYS A 482 -68.29 -16.21 -12.54
N LYS A 483 -67.33 -16.77 -13.28
CA LYS A 483 -67.15 -16.49 -14.72
C LYS A 483 -68.32 -16.97 -15.59
N ALA A 484 -69.08 -17.98 -15.15
CA ALA A 484 -70.33 -18.37 -15.79
C ALA A 484 -71.46 -17.35 -15.50
N LEU A 485 -71.62 -16.93 -14.25
CA LEU A 485 -72.60 -15.89 -13.87
C LEU A 485 -72.28 -14.53 -14.52
N ASP A 486 -71.01 -14.14 -14.58
CA ASP A 486 -70.56 -12.92 -15.25
C ASP A 486 -71.01 -12.90 -16.73
N ARG A 487 -70.97 -14.05 -17.42
CA ARG A 487 -71.46 -14.20 -18.80
C ARG A 487 -72.97 -14.12 -18.89
N THR A 488 -73.70 -14.87 -18.06
CA THR A 488 -75.18 -14.82 -18.09
C THR A 488 -75.73 -13.45 -17.70
N ILE A 489 -75.02 -12.70 -16.86
CA ILE A 489 -75.32 -11.28 -16.57
C ILE A 489 -75.15 -10.46 -17.85
N THR A 490 -74.01 -10.52 -18.54
CA THR A 490 -73.84 -9.76 -19.80
C THR A 490 -74.83 -10.14 -20.91
N GLU A 491 -75.24 -11.41 -21.00
CA GLU A 491 -76.26 -11.89 -21.94
C GLU A 491 -77.68 -11.40 -21.58
N LEU A 492 -77.98 -11.22 -20.29
CA LEU A 492 -79.25 -10.66 -19.82
C LEU A 492 -79.28 -9.14 -19.92
N GLU A 493 -78.16 -8.45 -19.63
CA GLU A 493 -77.99 -7.00 -19.83
C GLU A 493 -78.17 -6.62 -21.30
N GLN A 494 -77.60 -7.38 -22.25
CA GLN A 494 -77.80 -7.14 -23.67
C GLN A 494 -79.28 -7.32 -24.08
N LYS A 495 -79.94 -8.41 -23.64
CA LYS A 495 -81.36 -8.63 -23.95
C LYS A 495 -82.27 -7.55 -23.37
N ALA A 496 -82.00 -7.09 -22.15
CA ALA A 496 -82.72 -5.99 -21.53
C ALA A 496 -82.49 -4.61 -22.21
N ALA A 497 -81.43 -4.47 -23.01
CA ALA A 497 -81.18 -3.30 -23.84
C ALA A 497 -81.83 -3.38 -25.25
N GLU A 498 -82.02 -4.60 -25.77
CA GLU A 498 -82.67 -4.84 -27.06
C GLU A 498 -84.22 -4.84 -26.93
N GLU A 499 -84.78 -5.40 -25.84
CA GLU A 499 -86.22 -5.44 -25.58
C GLU A 499 -86.73 -4.19 -24.84
N THR A 500 -87.11 -3.15 -25.58
CA THR A 500 -87.51 -1.83 -25.04
C THR A 500 -88.89 -1.78 -24.35
N ALA A 501 -89.45 -2.91 -23.88
CA ALA A 501 -90.72 -2.95 -23.13
C ALA A 501 -90.87 -4.13 -22.14
N MET A 502 -90.72 -3.85 -20.85
CA MET A 502 -91.42 -4.49 -19.70
C MET A 502 -91.51 -6.04 -19.60
N ASN A 503 -90.51 -6.80 -20.04
CA ASN A 503 -90.36 -8.18 -19.56
C ASN A 503 -89.82 -8.20 -18.11
N SER A 504 -90.72 -8.08 -17.12
CA SER A 504 -90.35 -8.03 -15.70
C SER A 504 -89.55 -9.27 -15.23
N GLU A 505 -89.85 -10.44 -15.80
CA GLU A 505 -89.14 -11.69 -15.56
C GLU A 505 -87.64 -11.59 -15.90
N VAL A 506 -87.26 -10.83 -16.94
CA VAL A 506 -85.84 -10.66 -17.33
C VAL A 506 -85.09 -9.84 -16.28
N PHE A 507 -85.71 -8.78 -15.76
CA PHE A 507 -85.12 -7.95 -14.70
C PHE A 507 -85.06 -8.67 -13.35
N GLU A 508 -86.06 -9.47 -12.99
CA GLU A 508 -86.05 -10.30 -11.78
C GLU A 508 -84.93 -11.35 -11.84
N LYS A 509 -84.79 -12.04 -12.98
CA LYS A 509 -83.75 -13.05 -13.25
C LYS A 509 -82.34 -12.45 -13.32
N LEU A 510 -82.19 -11.22 -13.82
CA LEU A 510 -80.95 -10.46 -13.74
C LEU A 510 -80.63 -10.09 -12.27
N GLY A 511 -81.62 -9.62 -11.52
CA GLY A 511 -81.48 -9.30 -10.09
C GLY A 511 -81.03 -10.49 -9.24
N ASP A 512 -81.59 -11.67 -9.46
CA ASP A 512 -81.21 -12.89 -8.74
C ASP A 512 -79.85 -13.46 -9.16
N THR A 513 -79.49 -13.44 -10.45
CA THR A 513 -78.16 -13.87 -10.91
C THR A 513 -77.04 -12.94 -10.40
N VAL A 514 -77.28 -11.63 -10.33
CA VAL A 514 -76.40 -10.66 -9.66
C VAL A 514 -76.29 -10.97 -8.15
N ARG A 515 -77.40 -11.30 -7.48
CA ARG A 515 -77.43 -11.64 -6.04
C ARG A 515 -76.67 -12.95 -5.73
N GLU A 516 -76.72 -13.96 -6.62
CA GLU A 516 -75.88 -15.15 -6.51
C GLU A 516 -74.40 -14.84 -6.78
N ARG A 517 -74.11 -14.03 -7.80
CA ARG A 517 -72.74 -13.59 -8.14
C ARG A 517 -72.07 -12.92 -6.94
N GLU A 518 -72.75 -11.98 -6.26
CA GLU A 518 -72.26 -11.39 -5.01
C GLU A 518 -72.06 -12.43 -3.90
N HIS A 519 -72.94 -13.43 -3.77
CA HIS A 519 -72.82 -14.46 -2.75
C HIS A 519 -71.59 -15.38 -3.00
N ILE A 520 -71.18 -15.54 -4.25
CA ILE A 520 -69.92 -16.20 -4.63
C ILE A 520 -68.71 -15.26 -4.42
N GLU A 521 -68.82 -13.98 -4.77
CA GLU A 521 -67.82 -12.93 -4.49
C GLU A 521 -67.49 -12.88 -2.98
N ARG A 522 -68.51 -12.85 -2.12
CA ARG A 522 -68.40 -12.87 -0.65
C ARG A 522 -67.78 -14.14 -0.09
N LYS A 523 -67.76 -15.26 -0.84
CA LYS A 523 -67.06 -16.50 -0.47
C LYS A 523 -65.59 -16.50 -0.95
N LEU A 524 -65.29 -15.81 -2.04
CA LEU A 524 -63.94 -15.66 -2.60
C LEU A 524 -63.11 -14.59 -1.88
N SER A 525 -63.74 -13.56 -1.34
CA SER A 525 -63.09 -12.57 -0.47
C SER A 525 -62.51 -13.23 0.78
N SER A 526 -61.32 -12.80 1.18
CA SER A 526 -60.41 -13.57 2.04
C SER A 526 -60.87 -13.71 3.50
N SER A 527 -61.89 -12.95 3.92
CA SER A 527 -62.44 -12.97 5.28
C SER A 527 -63.30 -14.21 5.57
N TYR A 528 -64.08 -14.69 4.60
CA TYR A 528 -65.15 -15.67 4.87
C TYR A 528 -64.70 -17.13 4.74
N SER A 529 -63.80 -17.42 3.80
CA SER A 529 -63.41 -18.80 3.46
C SER A 529 -62.43 -19.42 4.46
N LEU A 530 -61.43 -18.67 4.94
CA LEU A 530 -60.45 -19.16 5.92
C LEU A 530 -60.97 -19.14 7.36
N GLY A 531 -61.87 -18.21 7.69
CA GLY A 531 -62.37 -17.98 9.05
C GLY A 531 -61.39 -17.22 9.93
N ARG A 532 -61.89 -16.61 11.01
CA ARG A 532 -61.07 -16.27 12.18
C ARG A 532 -60.86 -17.55 12.99
N ASP A 533 -59.61 -17.93 13.22
CA ASP A 533 -59.29 -18.80 14.35
C ASP A 533 -59.85 -18.14 15.63
N ARG A 534 -60.57 -18.88 16.47
CA ARG A 534 -61.12 -18.34 17.72
C ARG A 534 -59.97 -17.96 18.64
N THR A 535 -59.74 -16.65 18.79
CA THR A 535 -58.96 -16.11 19.91
C THR A 535 -59.62 -16.57 21.21
N GLY A 536 -58.82 -17.17 22.10
CA GLY A 536 -59.32 -17.64 23.39
C GLY A 536 -59.91 -16.49 24.21
N SER A 537 -60.97 -16.78 24.96
CA SER A 537 -61.63 -15.79 25.81
C SER A 537 -60.80 -15.45 27.04
N GLN A 538 -60.35 -14.21 27.13
CA GLN A 538 -60.06 -13.50 28.39
C GLN A 538 -61.15 -12.42 28.58
N PRO A 539 -61.48 -12.02 29.82
CA PRO A 539 -62.78 -11.44 30.15
C PRO A 539 -62.93 -9.95 29.74
N LYS A 540 -64.19 -9.54 29.60
CA LYS A 540 -64.58 -8.12 29.43
C LYS A 540 -64.43 -7.35 30.75
N PRO A 541 -63.81 -6.16 30.75
CA PRO A 541 -64.19 -5.08 31.66
C PRO A 541 -65.60 -4.55 31.31
N MET A 542 -66.30 -3.97 32.29
CA MET A 542 -67.63 -3.36 32.08
C MET A 542 -67.56 -1.88 31.68
N LEU A 543 -68.67 -1.37 31.11
CA LEU A 543 -68.93 0.05 30.81
C LEU A 543 -69.28 0.84 32.09
N PRO A 544 -69.10 2.17 32.14
CA PRO A 544 -69.97 3.17 31.47
C PRO A 544 -69.25 3.92 30.34
N VAL A 545 -69.86 4.43 29.25
CA VAL A 545 -71.13 5.17 29.04
C VAL A 545 -71.10 6.61 29.61
N HIS A 546 -70.74 7.58 28.76
CA HIS A 546 -71.65 8.66 28.35
C HIS A 546 -71.13 9.44 27.12
N GLN A 547 -71.85 10.49 26.70
CA GLN A 547 -71.76 11.15 25.38
C GLN A 547 -71.05 12.52 25.40
N MET A 548 -70.83 13.02 24.18
CA MET A 548 -70.82 14.46 23.80
C MET A 548 -69.51 15.27 23.97
N GLY A 549 -68.95 15.71 22.84
CA GLY A 549 -68.58 17.12 22.64
C GLY A 549 -67.13 17.60 22.90
N ARG A 550 -66.40 17.82 21.80
CA ARG A 550 -65.43 18.92 21.52
C ARG A 550 -64.27 19.21 22.50
N ARG A 551 -63.09 19.53 21.89
CA ARG A 551 -61.90 20.21 22.46
C ARG A 551 -61.12 19.40 23.52
N LYS A 552 -59.83 19.65 23.77
CA LYS A 552 -58.69 20.05 22.92
C LYS A 552 -57.40 19.82 23.75
N SER A 553 -56.40 19.13 23.19
CA SER A 553 -54.94 19.34 23.36
C SER A 553 -54.24 19.46 24.74
N TYR A 554 -53.11 18.73 24.90
CA TYR A 554 -51.95 18.97 25.81
C TYR A 554 -52.18 18.73 27.33
N SER A 555 -51.17 18.42 28.20
CA SER A 555 -49.75 17.95 28.06
C SER A 555 -49.18 17.58 29.48
N PHE A 556 -47.85 17.30 29.59
CA PHE A 556 -47.03 17.13 30.83
C PHE A 556 -47.22 15.78 31.59
N GLU A 557 -46.16 14.97 31.81
CA GLU A 557 -45.09 14.96 32.87
C GLU A 557 -45.55 14.38 34.23
N ASP A 558 -44.74 13.73 35.08
CA ASP A 558 -43.36 13.16 35.00
C ASP A 558 -43.21 12.04 36.09
N ALA A 559 -42.02 11.46 36.22
CA ALA A 559 -41.39 11.00 37.47
C ALA A 559 -41.74 9.61 38.06
N LYS A 560 -40.86 8.66 37.75
CA LYS A 560 -40.06 7.85 38.71
C LYS A 560 -40.70 7.42 40.04
N GLN A 561 -40.86 6.10 40.24
CA GLN A 561 -40.01 5.24 41.12
C GLN A 561 -40.50 3.77 40.98
N LYS A 562 -39.68 2.73 40.78
CA LYS A 562 -38.52 2.14 41.52
C LYS A 562 -38.99 1.03 42.49
N MET A 563 -38.14 -0.01 42.67
CA MET A 563 -38.22 -1.14 43.62
C MET A 563 -39.20 -2.30 43.33
N VAL A 564 -38.92 -3.56 43.73
CA VAL A 564 -37.63 -4.30 43.89
C VAL A 564 -37.88 -5.82 44.05
N THR A 565 -36.86 -6.65 43.73
CA THR A 565 -36.72 -8.12 43.98
C THR A 565 -37.86 -9.05 43.46
N GLU A 566 -37.78 -10.40 43.47
CA GLU A 566 -36.84 -11.33 44.12
C GLU A 566 -36.67 -12.68 43.40
N LEU A 567 -35.40 -13.08 43.13
CA LEU A 567 -34.79 -14.44 43.13
C LEU A 567 -35.49 -15.62 42.36
N HIS A 568 -34.93 -16.83 42.17
CA HIS A 568 -33.82 -17.55 42.81
C HIS A 568 -33.11 -18.53 41.82
N THR A 569 -31.77 -18.51 41.77
CA THR A 569 -30.78 -19.64 41.64
C THR A 569 -30.94 -20.73 40.53
N LEU A 570 -29.91 -21.48 40.09
CA LEU A 570 -28.54 -21.76 40.57
C LEU A 570 -27.50 -21.32 39.49
N SER A 571 -26.25 -20.90 39.77
CA SER A 571 -25.14 -21.50 40.56
C SER A 571 -24.49 -22.72 39.83
N ASP A 572 -23.17 -22.96 39.77
CA ASP A 572 -21.94 -22.34 40.32
C ASP A 572 -20.71 -22.71 39.42
N THR A 573 -19.48 -22.17 39.47
CA THR A 573 -18.81 -21.19 40.37
C THR A 573 -17.68 -20.39 39.67
N SER A 574 -17.11 -19.44 40.44
CA SER A 574 -15.84 -18.69 40.42
C SER A 574 -14.50 -19.47 40.19
N SER A 575 -13.30 -18.87 40.16
CA SER A 575 -12.79 -17.51 40.51
C SER A 575 -11.68 -17.08 39.50
N GLY A 576 -11.06 -15.89 39.46
CA GLY A 576 -10.89 -14.69 40.31
C GLY A 576 -9.44 -14.17 40.11
N GLU A 577 -9.03 -12.90 40.26
CA GLU A 577 -9.68 -11.68 40.77
C GLU A 577 -9.19 -10.40 40.04
N SER A 578 -9.81 -9.27 40.41
CA SER A 578 -9.56 -7.85 40.06
C SER A 578 -8.15 -7.31 40.36
N SER A 579 -7.65 -6.23 39.74
CA SER A 579 -8.07 -4.81 39.94
C SER A 579 -7.58 -3.93 38.76
N THR A 580 -8.41 -3.16 38.05
CA THR A 580 -9.13 -1.88 38.36
C THR A 580 -8.26 -0.63 38.45
N GLU A 581 -8.45 0.30 37.51
CA GLU A 581 -8.51 1.75 37.76
C GLU A 581 -9.47 2.41 36.75
N GLU A 582 -10.24 3.41 37.20
CA GLU A 582 -11.35 4.07 36.47
C GLU A 582 -10.85 5.32 35.71
N GLU A 583 -11.22 5.53 34.45
CA GLU A 583 -12.48 6.11 33.92
C GLU A 583 -12.64 7.63 34.13
N ALA A 584 -12.73 8.38 33.01
CA ALA A 584 -13.20 9.76 32.98
C ALA A 584 -13.70 10.14 31.56
N CYS A 585 -14.99 9.92 31.28
CA CYS A 585 -15.64 10.34 30.03
C CYS A 585 -16.92 11.14 30.30
N MET A 586 -16.95 12.39 29.85
CA MET A 586 -18.15 13.19 29.55
C MET A 586 -17.83 13.95 28.26
N VAL A 587 -18.39 13.58 27.10
CA VAL A 587 -19.79 13.74 26.63
C VAL A 587 -20.03 15.13 26.02
N GLU A 588 -20.64 15.11 24.84
CA GLU A 588 -20.91 16.24 23.94
C GLU A 588 -22.11 17.07 24.42
N ASP A 589 -22.31 18.27 23.85
CA ASP A 589 -23.60 18.55 23.19
C ASP A 589 -23.52 19.66 22.13
N MET A 590 -24.60 19.81 21.36
CA MET A 590 -24.81 20.79 20.28
C MET A 590 -25.21 22.18 20.87
N GLU A 591 -25.55 23.26 20.16
CA GLU A 591 -26.07 23.44 18.79
C GLU A 591 -25.94 24.90 18.30
N SER A 592 -26.06 25.09 16.97
CA SER A 592 -26.39 26.28 16.16
C SER A 592 -26.34 27.73 16.70
N SER A 593 -25.89 28.65 15.83
CA SER A 593 -26.72 29.81 15.40
C SER A 593 -26.12 30.48 14.15
N SER A 594 -26.89 31.36 13.50
CA SER A 594 -26.58 31.99 12.21
C SER A 594 -27.06 33.46 12.16
N THR A 595 -26.88 34.10 10.99
CA THR A 595 -27.39 35.42 10.55
C THR A 595 -26.45 36.64 10.66
N GLU A 596 -26.86 37.73 9.99
CA GLU A 596 -26.05 38.83 9.47
C GLU A 596 -26.18 40.10 10.33
N ALA A 597 -25.24 41.06 10.21
CA ALA A 597 -25.52 42.38 9.59
C ALA A 597 -24.51 43.50 9.93
N THR A 598 -24.09 44.22 8.87
CA THR A 598 -23.79 45.67 8.80
C THR A 598 -22.92 46.38 9.85
N ALA A 599 -21.68 46.68 9.41
CA ALA A 599 -21.14 48.04 9.21
C ALA A 599 -20.83 48.99 10.40
N GLN A 600 -19.55 49.37 10.51
CA GLN A 600 -19.13 50.78 10.66
C GLN A 600 -17.71 51.00 10.11
N THR A 601 -17.48 52.14 9.45
CA THR A 601 -16.16 52.69 9.10
C THR A 601 -16.02 54.07 9.75
N PRO A 602 -14.80 54.46 10.19
CA PRO A 602 -14.04 55.44 9.39
C PRO A 602 -12.50 55.17 9.38
N VAL A 603 -11.85 55.22 8.21
CA VAL A 603 -11.01 56.35 7.69
C VAL A 603 -9.50 56.25 8.03
N VAL A 604 -8.72 55.92 6.97
CA VAL A 604 -7.42 56.50 6.55
C VAL A 604 -6.32 56.72 7.60
N HIS A 605 -5.20 55.97 7.46
CA HIS A 605 -3.96 56.55 6.90
C HIS A 605 -3.16 55.50 6.12
N LEU A 606 -2.44 55.94 5.09
CA LEU A 606 -1.68 55.13 4.14
C LEU A 606 -0.38 55.89 3.86
N ASP A 607 0.76 55.41 4.38
CA ASP A 607 2.05 56.09 4.22
C ASP A 607 3.18 55.07 3.97
N SER A 608 3.69 55.09 2.74
CA SER A 608 4.97 54.51 2.29
C SER A 608 5.20 54.93 0.83
N PRO A 609 6.45 54.91 0.30
CA PRO A 609 7.73 54.66 0.95
C PRO A 609 8.69 55.86 0.88
N SER A 610 9.88 55.73 1.48
CA SER A 610 11.05 56.55 1.14
C SER A 610 12.28 55.64 0.98
N SER A 611 12.99 55.80 -0.13
CA SER A 611 14.22 55.07 -0.47
C SER A 611 15.46 55.77 0.04
N GLU A 612 16.43 54.99 0.53
CA GLU A 612 17.88 55.15 0.32
C GLU A 612 18.52 53.76 0.21
#